data_AF-A0A0T6B6U9-F1
#
_entry.id   AF-A0A0T6B6U9-F1
#
_cell.length_a   1.000
_cell.length_b   1.000
_cell.length_c   1.000
_cell.angle_alpha   90.00
_cell.angle_beta   90.00
_cell.angle_gamma   90.00
#
_symmetry.space_group_name_H-M   'P 1'
#
loop_
_entity.id
_entity.type
_entity.pdbx_description
1 polymer ?
#
loop_
_entity_poly.entity_id
_entity_poly.type
_entity_poly.pdbx_seq_one_letter_code
_entity_poly.pdbx_strand_id
1 'polypeptide(L)'
;MTKFEDIDEEYRKNKELKKEDVQMLKEWIEKQPHLPKISEFQIIIFLHSCYYRIEPTKTCIETFYTVRAHCPEFFKDRNPIEIESKLFESFLIAPLKKRTPHGYQIMYFKLINLDASKL
;
A
#
# COMPACT_ATOMS: atom_id res chain seq x y z
N MET A 1 -18.33 -2.97 3.38
CA MET A 1 -17.50 -2.77 4.59
C MET A 1 -16.37 -3.77 4.54
N THR A 2 -15.14 -3.27 4.44
CA THR A 2 -13.90 -4.06 4.42
C THR A 2 -13.87 -4.94 5.67
N LYS A 3 -13.67 -6.26 5.50
CA LYS A 3 -13.37 -7.15 6.63
C LYS A 3 -12.18 -6.56 7.37
N PHE A 4 -12.30 -6.41 8.68
CA PHE A 4 -11.14 -6.14 9.52
C PHE A 4 -10.11 -7.26 9.30
N GLU A 5 -8.85 -6.85 9.20
CA GLU A 5 -7.72 -7.67 8.78
C GLU A 5 -7.41 -8.71 9.86
N ASP A 6 -7.75 -9.97 9.60
CA ASP A 6 -7.48 -11.09 10.49
C ASP A 6 -6.02 -11.52 10.32
N ILE A 7 -5.16 -11.04 11.22
CA ILE A 7 -3.73 -11.34 11.21
C ILE A 7 -3.47 -12.84 11.34
N ASP A 8 -4.25 -13.56 12.15
CA ASP A 8 -4.09 -15.00 12.33
C ASP A 8 -4.41 -15.76 11.03
N GLU A 9 -5.41 -15.30 10.28
CA GLU A 9 -5.71 -15.81 8.95
C GLU A 9 -4.57 -15.56 7.95
N GLU A 10 -3.89 -14.41 8.02
CA GLU A 10 -2.72 -14.13 7.17
C GLU A 10 -1.59 -15.14 7.44
N TYR A 11 -1.26 -15.40 8.70
CA TYR A 11 -0.27 -16.42 9.06
C TYR A 11 -0.71 -17.84 8.64
N ARG A 12 -2.01 -18.15 8.73
CA ARG A 12 -2.53 -19.48 8.36
C ARG A 12 -2.45 -19.74 6.86
N LYS A 13 -2.77 -18.74 6.03
CA LYS A 13 -2.85 -18.91 4.57
C LYS A 13 -1.50 -18.76 3.86
N ASN A 14 -0.52 -18.11 4.51
CA ASN A 14 0.71 -17.68 3.88
C ASN A 14 1.93 -18.39 4.47
N LYS A 15 2.41 -19.44 3.80
CA LYS A 15 3.51 -20.29 4.28
C LYS A 15 4.87 -19.58 4.31
N GLU A 16 5.05 -18.52 3.54
CA GLU A 16 6.30 -17.76 3.50
C GLU A 16 6.35 -16.68 4.59
N LEU A 17 5.21 -16.32 5.18
CA LEU A 17 5.13 -15.36 6.27
C LEU A 17 5.59 -16.01 7.59
N LYS A 18 6.73 -15.57 8.09
CA LYS A 18 7.32 -16.04 9.35
C LYS A 18 7.12 -15.01 10.46
N LYS A 19 6.72 -15.47 11.64
CA LYS A 19 6.56 -14.60 12.81
C LYS A 19 7.89 -13.98 13.24
N GLU A 20 8.98 -14.71 13.04
CA GLU A 20 10.34 -14.28 13.34
C GLU A 20 10.76 -13.08 12.47
N ASP A 21 10.41 -13.09 11.19
CA ASP A 21 10.71 -12.02 10.25
C ASP A 21 9.93 -10.74 10.59
N VAL A 22 8.65 -10.89 10.96
CA VAL A 22 7.79 -9.79 11.43
C VAL A 22 8.35 -9.18 12.71
N GLN A 23 8.72 -10.02 13.68
CA GLN A 23 9.29 -9.59 14.96
C GLN A 23 10.63 -8.86 14.76
N MET A 24 11.51 -9.37 13.91
CA MET A 24 12.79 -8.71 13.60
C MET A 24 12.57 -7.33 12.96
N LEU A 25 11.61 -7.20 12.03
CA LEU A 25 11.29 -5.91 11.43
C LEU A 25 10.71 -4.94 12.45
N LYS A 26 9.84 -5.42 13.37
CA LYS A 26 9.28 -4.61 14.45
C LYS A 26 10.38 -4.02 15.34
N GLU A 27 11.33 -4.84 15.78
CA GLU A 27 12.48 -4.41 16.58
C GLU A 27 13.40 -3.45 15.83
N TRP A 28 13.57 -3.64 14.52
CA TRP A 28 14.35 -2.73 13.69
C TRP A 28 13.64 -1.37 13.52
N ILE A 29 12.33 -1.35 13.30
CA ILE A 29 11.50 -0.14 13.19
C ILE A 29 11.55 0.67 14.49
N GLU A 30 11.47 0.02 15.65
CA GLU A 30 11.55 0.70 16.95
C GLU A 30 12.88 1.44 17.16
N LYS A 31 13.94 1.04 16.45
CA LYS A 31 15.25 1.72 16.47
C LYS A 31 15.36 2.88 15.48
N GLN A 32 14.36 3.10 14.62
CA GLN A 32 14.34 4.18 13.64
C GLN A 32 13.49 5.36 14.14
N PRO A 33 14.09 6.45 14.65
CA PRO A 33 13.34 7.55 15.27
C PRO A 33 12.49 8.36 14.27
N HIS A 34 12.81 8.31 12.97
CA HIS A 34 12.08 9.01 11.92
C HIS A 34 10.90 8.22 11.37
N LEU A 35 10.83 6.91 11.61
CA LEU A 35 9.68 6.09 11.19
C LEU A 35 8.51 6.27 12.17
N PRO A 36 7.26 6.31 11.66
CA PRO A 36 6.09 6.33 12.53
C PRO A 36 5.86 4.96 13.16
N LYS A 37 4.84 4.86 14.02
CA LYS A 37 4.35 3.55 14.47
C LYS A 37 3.76 2.79 13.29
N ILE A 38 4.30 1.61 13.00
CA ILE A 38 3.86 0.71 11.93
C ILE A 38 3.18 -0.50 12.58
N SER A 39 1.96 -0.83 12.13
CA SER A 39 1.23 -1.99 12.67
C SER A 39 1.80 -3.31 12.17
N GLU A 40 1.54 -4.39 12.89
CA GLU A 40 1.94 -5.74 12.45
C GLU A 40 1.39 -6.08 11.06
N PHE A 41 0.12 -5.76 10.81
CA PHE A 41 -0.49 -5.97 9.50
C PHE A 41 0.22 -5.18 8.38
N GLN A 42 0.64 -3.94 8.64
CA GLN A 42 1.42 -3.18 7.68
C GLN A 42 2.79 -3.82 7.40
N ILE A 43 3.47 -4.35 8.44
CA ILE A 43 4.72 -5.09 8.28
C ILE A 43 4.49 -6.33 7.39
N ILE A 44 3.40 -7.06 7.60
CA ILE A 44 3.00 -8.20 6.76
C ILE A 44 2.82 -7.78 5.30
N ILE A 45 2.16 -6.65 5.03
CA ILE A 45 2.01 -6.13 3.66
C ILE A 45 3.36 -5.78 3.04
N PHE A 46 4.26 -5.13 3.79
CA PHE A 46 5.59 -4.78 3.28
C PHE A 46 6.42 -6.03 2.96
N LEU A 47 6.39 -7.04 3.83
CA LEU A 47 7.02 -8.34 3.59
C LEU A 47 6.46 -9.00 2.34
N HIS A 48 5.13 -9.11 2.22
CA HIS A 48 4.48 -9.69 1.04
C HIS A 48 4.88 -8.94 -0.24
N SER A 49 4.94 -7.60 -0.21
CA SER A 49 5.33 -6.77 -1.35
C SER A 49 6.80 -6.96 -1.76
N CYS A 50 7.63 -7.46 -0.86
CA CYS A 50 9.07 -7.67 -1.05
C CYS A 50 9.46 -9.15 -1.15
N TYR A 51 8.48 -10.04 -1.36
CA TYR A 51 8.68 -11.49 -1.44
C TYR A 51 9.36 -12.05 -0.17
N TYR A 52 8.96 -11.54 1.00
CA TYR A 52 9.45 -11.91 2.33
C TYR A 52 10.95 -11.76 2.53
N ARG A 53 11.62 -10.94 1.70
CA ARG A 53 13.04 -10.63 1.84
C ARG A 53 13.21 -9.42 2.76
N ILE A 54 13.91 -9.62 3.87
CA ILE A 54 14.08 -8.65 4.95
C ILE A 54 14.72 -7.34 4.48
N GLU A 55 15.90 -7.39 3.87
CA GLU A 55 16.62 -6.17 3.48
C GLU A 55 15.84 -5.33 2.44
N PRO A 56 15.27 -5.93 1.37
CA PRO A 56 14.34 -5.21 0.49
C PRO A 56 13.12 -4.63 1.21
N THR A 57 12.60 -5.33 2.22
CA THR A 57 11.46 -4.85 3.03
C THR A 57 11.83 -3.58 3.81
N LYS A 58 13.01 -3.55 4.44
CA LYS A 58 13.51 -2.34 5.12
C LYS A 58 13.64 -1.16 4.16
N THR A 59 14.25 -1.38 2.99
CA THR A 59 14.35 -0.35 1.94
C THR A 59 12.97 0.15 1.48
N CYS A 60 12.00 -0.77 1.34
CA CYS A 60 10.63 -0.42 0.95
C CYS A 60 9.95 0.45 2.02
N ILE A 61 10.07 0.08 3.30
CA ILE A 61 9.52 0.85 4.43
C ILE A 61 10.11 2.27 4.45
N GLU A 62 11.44 2.40 4.41
CA GLU A 62 12.14 3.69 4.39
C GLU A 62 11.67 4.57 3.23
N THR A 63 11.66 4.00 2.02
CA THR A 63 11.24 4.72 0.81
C THR A 63 9.78 5.15 0.90
N PHE A 64 8.90 4.26 1.38
CA PHE A 64 7.47 4.54 1.51
C PHE A 64 7.21 5.75 2.41
N TYR A 65 7.84 5.81 3.58
CA TYR A 65 7.64 6.94 4.50
C TYR A 65 8.40 8.19 4.06
N THR A 66 9.58 8.04 3.46
CA THR A 66 10.36 9.17 2.93
C THR A 66 9.60 9.90 1.83
N VAL A 67 9.09 9.19 0.81
CA VAL A 67 8.34 9.80 -0.30
C VAL A 67 7.09 10.51 0.22
N ARG A 68 6.38 9.92 1.17
CA ARG A 68 5.18 10.53 1.75
C ARG A 68 5.47 11.78 2.57
N ALA A 69 6.62 11.85 3.23
CA ALA A 69 7.06 13.03 3.94
C ALA A 69 7.52 14.15 2.99
N HIS A 70 8.18 13.79 1.88
CA HIS A 70 8.76 14.76 0.93
C HIS A 70 7.77 15.27 -0.12
N CYS A 71 6.67 14.56 -0.36
CA CYS A 71 5.66 14.94 -1.35
C CYS A 71 4.29 15.22 -0.69
N PRO A 72 4.18 16.21 0.21
CA PRO A 72 2.95 16.50 0.94
C PRO A 72 1.78 16.88 0.03
N GLU A 73 2.03 17.41 -1.17
CA GLU A 73 1.02 17.73 -2.19
C GLU A 73 0.18 16.52 -2.62
N PHE A 74 0.72 15.29 -2.50
CA PHE A 74 -0.02 14.06 -2.79
C PHE A 74 -0.58 13.39 -1.54
N PHE A 75 0.06 13.58 -0.38
CA PHE A 75 -0.14 12.70 0.78
C PHE A 75 -0.68 13.37 2.04
N LYS A 76 -0.63 14.70 2.14
CA LYS A 76 -1.14 15.48 3.28
C LYS A 76 -2.54 16.03 2.98
N ASP A 77 -3.35 16.22 4.02
CA ASP A 77 -4.66 16.92 3.97
C ASP A 77 -5.62 16.41 2.89
N ARG A 78 -5.58 15.09 2.63
CA ARG A 78 -6.37 14.46 1.57
C ARG A 78 -7.87 14.48 1.87
N ASN A 79 -8.65 15.08 0.99
CA ASN A 79 -10.11 14.94 0.95
C ASN A 79 -10.51 13.93 -0.14
N PRO A 80 -10.95 12.71 0.24
CA PRO A 80 -11.29 11.67 -0.73
C PRO A 80 -12.36 12.11 -1.74
N ILE A 81 -13.36 12.89 -1.32
CA ILE A 81 -14.46 13.33 -2.19
C ILE A 81 -13.95 14.30 -3.25
N GLU A 82 -13.09 15.24 -2.87
CA GLU A 82 -12.51 16.21 -3.80
C GLU A 82 -11.57 15.53 -4.80
N ILE A 83 -10.70 14.63 -4.30
CA ILE A 83 -9.77 13.87 -5.12
C ILE A 83 -10.53 13.00 -6.12
N GLU A 84 -11.58 12.31 -5.66
CA GLU A 84 -12.43 11.46 -6.50
C GLU A 84 -13.12 12.27 -7.60
N SER A 85 -13.71 13.42 -7.25
CA SER A 85 -14.34 14.32 -8.22
C SER A 85 -13.36 14.76 -9.32
N LYS A 86 -12.18 15.28 -8.94
CA LYS A 86 -11.16 15.73 -9.88
C LYS A 86 -10.62 14.60 -10.75
N LEU A 87 -10.38 13.42 -10.15
CA LEU A 87 -9.94 12.25 -10.90
C LEU A 87 -10.97 11.82 -11.93
N PHE A 88 -12.27 11.82 -11.59
CA PHE A 88 -13.31 11.38 -12.51
C PHE A 88 -13.68 12.38 -13.61
N GLU A 89 -13.26 13.64 -13.50
CA GLU A 89 -13.34 14.60 -14.62
C GLU A 89 -12.37 14.23 -15.76
N SER A 90 -11.22 13.66 -15.41
CA SER A 90 -10.14 13.38 -16.37
C SER A 90 -9.93 11.90 -16.65
N PHE A 91 -10.32 11.01 -15.74
CA PHE A 91 -10.09 9.59 -15.83
C PHE A 91 -11.35 8.77 -15.56
N LEU A 92 -11.54 7.71 -16.35
CA LEU A 92 -12.39 6.59 -15.99
C LEU A 92 -11.51 5.52 -15.34
N ILE A 93 -11.69 5.32 -14.03
CA ILE A 93 -10.96 4.34 -13.23
C ILE A 93 -11.97 3.37 -12.62
N ALA A 94 -11.84 2.07 -12.90
CA ALA A 94 -12.74 1.08 -12.33
C ALA A 94 -12.04 -0.26 -12.08
N PRO A 95 -12.23 -0.89 -10.90
CA PRO A 95 -11.88 -2.29 -10.72
C PRO A 95 -12.84 -3.16 -11.55
N LEU A 96 -12.30 -4.05 -12.37
CA LEU A 96 -13.13 -5.02 -13.08
C LEU A 96 -13.63 -6.10 -12.12
N LYS A 97 -14.85 -6.60 -12.38
CA LYS A 97 -15.52 -7.59 -11.52
C LYS A 97 -14.77 -8.93 -11.42
N LYS A 98 -14.06 -9.31 -12.49
CA LYS A 98 -13.29 -10.56 -12.53
C LYS A 98 -11.83 -10.28 -12.20
N ARG A 99 -11.24 -11.19 -11.43
CA ARG A 99 -9.79 -11.26 -11.20
C ARG A 99 -9.14 -12.15 -12.25
N THR A 100 -7.82 -12.03 -12.38
CA THR A 100 -7.03 -12.96 -13.21
C THR A 100 -7.05 -14.37 -12.58
N PRO A 101 -6.67 -15.43 -13.33
CA PRO A 101 -6.54 -16.79 -12.76
C PRO A 101 -5.58 -16.88 -11.57
N HIS A 102 -4.62 -15.96 -11.48
CA HIS A 102 -3.64 -15.85 -10.39
C HIS A 102 -4.15 -14.95 -9.24
N GLY A 103 -5.39 -14.48 -9.30
CA GLY A 103 -6.03 -13.71 -8.22
C GLY A 103 -5.75 -12.20 -8.24
N TYR A 104 -5.01 -11.68 -9.22
CA TYR A 104 -4.75 -10.24 -9.35
C TYR A 104 -6.03 -9.46 -9.70
N GLN A 105 -6.23 -8.32 -9.02
CA GLN A 105 -7.28 -7.37 -9.34
C GLN A 105 -6.94 -6.64 -10.64
N ILE A 106 -7.88 -6.61 -11.60
CA ILE A 106 -7.71 -5.86 -12.84
C ILE A 106 -8.30 -4.47 -12.65
N MET A 107 -7.49 -3.44 -12.92
CA MET A 107 -7.91 -2.05 -12.93
C MET A 107 -8.03 -1.59 -14.37
N TYR A 108 -9.21 -1.12 -14.77
CA TYR A 108 -9.40 -0.42 -16.03
C TYR A 108 -9.13 1.06 -15.82
N PHE A 109 -8.33 1.65 -16.71
CA PHE A 109 -7.96 3.05 -16.67
C PHE A 109 -8.06 3.64 -18.07
N LYS A 110 -8.81 4.73 -18.22
CA LYS A 110 -8.90 5.48 -19.47
C LYS A 110 -8.85 6.96 -19.16
N LEU A 111 -7.93 7.67 -19.81
CA LEU A 111 -7.95 9.13 -19.85
C LEU A 111 -9.12 9.57 -20.75
N ILE A 112 -10.11 10.25 -20.18
CA ILE A 112 -11.30 10.73 -20.90
C ILE A 112 -11.17 12.19 -21.32
N ASN A 113 -10.36 12.97 -20.60
CA ASN A 113 -10.02 14.34 -20.94
C ASN A 113 -8.51 14.45 -21.12
N LEU A 114 -8.06 14.87 -22.31
CA LEU A 114 -6.63 14.97 -22.67
C LEU A 114 -6.03 16.36 -22.39
N ASP A 115 -6.86 17.31 -21.98
CA ASP A 115 -6.42 18.67 -21.68
C ASP A 115 -5.66 18.72 -20.36
N ALA A 116 -4.34 18.80 -20.44
CA ALA A 116 -3.47 18.85 -19.28
C ALA A 116 -3.68 20.09 -18.39
N SER A 117 -4.35 21.14 -18.90
CA SER A 117 -4.70 22.30 -18.09
C SER A 117 -5.86 22.04 -17.11
N LYS A 118 -6.55 20.91 -17.27
CA LYS A 118 -7.67 20.46 -16.44
C LYS A 118 -7.32 19.32 -15.48
N LEU A 119 -6.03 19.01 -15.34
CA LEU A 119 -5.49 18.02 -14.40
C LEU A 119 -5.06 18.68 -13.08
#